data_AF-N8WHW3-F1
#
_entry.id   AF-N8WHW3-F1
#
_cell.length_a   1.000
_cell.length_b   1.000
_cell.length_c   1.000
_cell.angle_alpha   90.00
_cell.angle_beta   90.00
_cell.angle_gamma   90.00
#
_symmetry.space_group_name_H-M   'P 1'
#
loop_
_entity.id
_entity.type
_entity.pdbx_description
1 polymer ?
#
loop_
_entity_poly.entity_id
_entity_poly.type
_entity_poly.pdbx_seq_one_letter_code
_entity_poly.pdbx_strand_id
1 'polypeptide(L)'
;MKANISLFLLGICLSPLSLATVGGPQNLEVLGYEAKDQKLYLLRHYLDGRGRLPQLYYYNFKSKMPNQLIQVNSLYINPKTKKIDYDQNSKKFDQEIAKIKKRLTPVVPLPKQNIQLKLLKTRKGTAPVWHDPKQSVPKWTYQYRIESGHYKSPIQQAISYKPDLRLNQIYKIPKQDKLLVTVKYLGIQFETGYHIEDPALLSH
;
A
#
# COMPACT_ATOMS: atom_id res chain seq x y z
N MET A 1 53.25 47.22 -7.76
CA MET A 1 51.90 47.83 -7.75
C MET A 1 51.03 47.06 -8.73
N LYS A 2 49.74 46.84 -8.40
CA LYS A 2 48.71 46.00 -9.06
C LYS A 2 48.73 44.52 -8.60
N ALA A 3 47.62 43.86 -8.31
CA ALA A 3 46.32 44.19 -7.71
C ALA A 3 45.69 42.82 -7.38
N ASN A 4 45.14 42.68 -6.17
CA ASN A 4 44.45 41.47 -5.72
C ASN A 4 43.19 41.21 -6.54
N ILE A 5 42.93 39.95 -6.89
CA ILE A 5 41.57 39.47 -7.18
C ILE A 5 41.40 38.16 -6.41
N SER A 6 40.83 38.26 -5.22
CA SER A 6 40.34 37.10 -4.47
C SER A 6 38.96 36.74 -5.03
N LEU A 7 38.85 35.58 -5.67
CA LEU A 7 37.62 35.09 -6.28
C LEU A 7 36.74 34.46 -5.18
N PHE A 8 35.73 35.20 -4.73
CA PHE A 8 34.70 34.69 -3.82
C PHE A 8 33.72 33.82 -4.62
N LEU A 9 33.83 32.49 -4.50
CA LEU A 9 32.86 31.53 -5.04
C LEU A 9 31.63 31.51 -4.12
N LEU A 10 30.59 32.26 -4.51
CA LEU A 10 29.28 32.23 -3.88
C LEU A 10 28.55 30.95 -4.33
N GLY A 11 28.58 29.91 -3.48
CA GLY A 11 27.84 28.67 -3.70
C GLY A 11 26.33 28.91 -3.58
N ILE A 12 25.64 28.92 -4.72
CA ILE A 12 24.17 28.94 -4.77
C ILE A 12 23.69 27.54 -4.35
N CYS A 13 23.32 27.41 -3.07
CA CYS A 13 22.52 26.29 -2.59
C CYS A 13 21.13 26.39 -3.22
N LEU A 14 20.92 25.71 -4.36
CA LEU A 14 19.59 25.41 -4.87
C LEU A 14 18.91 24.47 -3.88
N SER A 15 18.11 25.02 -2.98
CA SER A 15 17.17 24.24 -2.18
C SER A 15 16.20 23.53 -3.14
N PRO A 16 15.92 22.23 -2.96
CA PRO A 16 14.96 21.54 -3.80
C PRO A 16 13.61 22.21 -3.67
N LEU A 17 13.01 22.58 -4.80
CA LEU A 17 11.63 23.06 -4.88
C LEU A 17 10.71 21.97 -4.32
N SER A 18 10.31 22.13 -3.06
CA SER A 18 9.26 21.32 -2.44
C SER A 18 7.92 21.70 -3.06
N LEU A 19 7.58 21.05 -4.18
CA LEU A 19 6.22 21.11 -4.68
C LEU A 19 5.31 20.32 -3.71
N ALA A 20 4.32 21.00 -3.14
CA ALA A 20 3.31 20.35 -2.35
C ALA A 20 2.49 19.43 -3.26
N THR A 21 2.61 18.12 -3.08
CA THR A 21 1.78 17.16 -3.82
C THR A 21 0.41 17.03 -3.13
N VAL A 22 -0.65 16.99 -3.92
CA VAL A 22 -2.03 16.76 -3.45
C VAL A 22 -2.30 15.27 -3.21
N GLY A 23 -1.41 14.39 -3.67
CA GLY A 23 -1.51 12.95 -3.51
C GLY A 23 -0.17 12.27 -3.38
N GLY A 24 -0.21 10.93 -3.39
CA GLY A 24 0.97 10.10 -3.33
C GLY A 24 0.64 8.62 -3.50
N PRO A 25 1.63 7.78 -3.81
CA PRO A 25 1.43 6.33 -3.94
C PRO A 25 1.09 5.69 -2.60
N GLN A 26 0.44 4.54 -2.68
CA GLN A 26 0.15 3.69 -1.51
C GLN A 26 0.85 2.34 -1.68
N ASN A 27 1.79 2.04 -0.79
CA ASN A 27 2.57 0.80 -0.84
C ASN A 27 2.19 -0.11 0.32
N LEU A 28 2.29 -1.43 0.11
CA LEU A 28 2.11 -2.41 1.16
C LEU A 28 3.46 -2.97 1.64
N GLU A 29 3.64 -2.97 2.96
CA GLU A 29 4.72 -3.69 3.64
C GLU A 29 4.10 -4.89 4.36
N VAL A 30 4.53 -6.11 4.01
CA VAL A 30 4.10 -7.31 4.72
C VAL A 30 5.00 -7.49 5.94
N LEU A 31 4.44 -7.33 7.14
CA LEU A 31 5.22 -7.34 8.38
C LEU A 31 5.63 -8.75 8.81
N GLY A 32 4.73 -9.72 8.65
CA GLY A 32 4.97 -11.09 9.07
C GLY A 32 3.74 -11.77 9.68
N TYR A 33 3.92 -13.04 10.05
CA TYR A 33 2.89 -13.93 10.57
C TYR A 33 3.05 -14.18 12.08
N GLU A 34 1.98 -14.02 12.83
CA GLU A 34 1.91 -14.35 14.26
C GLU A 34 1.29 -15.73 14.45
N ALA A 35 2.09 -16.72 14.83
CA ALA A 35 1.65 -18.11 14.92
C ALA A 35 0.60 -18.37 16.02
N LYS A 36 0.73 -17.71 17.18
CA LYS A 36 -0.18 -17.88 18.32
C LYS A 36 -1.62 -17.49 17.96
N ASP A 37 -1.77 -16.34 17.32
CA ASP A 37 -3.08 -15.79 16.96
C ASP A 37 -3.50 -16.14 15.54
N GLN A 38 -2.61 -16.73 14.75
CA GLN A 38 -2.75 -17.01 13.31
C GLN A 38 -3.18 -15.76 12.52
N LYS A 39 -2.44 -14.68 12.74
CA LYS A 39 -2.67 -13.39 12.06
C LYS A 39 -1.50 -13.06 11.14
N LEU A 40 -1.81 -12.60 9.95
CA LEU A 40 -0.81 -12.04 9.02
C LEU A 40 -0.95 -10.52 9.03
N TYR A 41 0.10 -9.81 9.42
CA TYR A 41 0.09 -8.35 9.55
C TYR A 41 0.68 -7.66 8.32
N LEU A 42 0.05 -6.56 7.91
CA LEU A 42 0.45 -5.72 6.80
C LEU A 42 0.37 -4.25 7.20
N LEU A 43 1.23 -3.42 6.63
CA LEU A 43 1.25 -1.98 6.84
C LEU A 43 1.06 -1.28 5.49
N ARG A 44 0.04 -0.42 5.40
CA ARG A 44 -0.18 0.43 4.23
C ARG A 44 0.46 1.78 4.47
N HIS A 45 1.45 2.10 3.65
CA HIS A 45 2.13 3.39 3.65
C HIS A 45 1.40 4.35 2.72
N TYR A 46 1.08 5.54 3.20
CA TYR A 46 0.53 6.63 2.40
C TYR A 46 1.64 7.66 2.20
N LEU A 47 2.11 7.81 0.97
CA LEU A 47 3.18 8.74 0.64
C LEU A 47 2.60 10.06 0.10
N ASP A 48 1.46 10.47 0.64
CA ASP A 48 0.84 11.75 0.31
C ASP A 48 1.42 12.89 1.16
N GLY A 49 1.23 14.14 0.72
CA GLY A 49 1.77 15.32 1.38
C GLY A 49 1.33 15.56 2.84
N ARG A 50 0.45 14.71 3.39
CA ARG A 50 -0.04 14.82 4.77
C ARG A 50 0.94 14.28 5.82
N GLY A 51 1.86 13.38 5.45
CA GLY A 51 2.76 12.74 6.41
C GLY A 51 2.03 11.88 7.45
N ARG A 52 0.86 11.35 7.09
CA ARG A 52 0.03 10.51 7.98
C ARG A 52 0.74 9.21 8.33
N LEU A 53 0.44 8.67 9.51
CA LEU A 53 0.95 7.37 9.96
C LEU A 53 0.50 6.24 9.01
N PRO A 54 1.37 5.25 8.75
CA PRO A 54 0.97 4.05 8.04
C PRO A 54 -0.17 3.31 8.76
N GLN A 55 -1.07 2.69 7.99
CA GLN A 55 -2.24 2.00 8.52
C GLN A 55 -2.00 0.50 8.65
N LEU A 56 -2.17 -0.04 9.85
CA LEU A 56 -1.95 -1.45 10.18
C LEU A 56 -3.21 -2.26 9.87
N TYR A 57 -3.01 -3.35 9.15
CA TYR A 57 -4.03 -4.33 8.82
C TYR A 57 -3.59 -5.73 9.21
N TYR A 58 -4.55 -6.65 9.31
CA TYR A 58 -4.27 -8.06 9.41
C TYR A 58 -5.34 -8.93 8.74
N TYR A 59 -4.92 -10.11 8.30
CA TYR A 59 -5.83 -11.24 8.08
C TYR A 59 -5.89 -12.10 9.34
N ASN A 60 -7.08 -12.58 9.70
CA ASN A 60 -7.27 -13.51 10.81
C ASN A 60 -7.67 -14.88 10.28
N PHE A 61 -6.73 -15.84 10.29
CA PHE A 61 -6.99 -17.16 9.70
C PHE A 61 -7.93 -18.04 10.54
N LYS A 62 -8.17 -17.69 11.82
CA LYS A 62 -9.18 -18.35 12.66
C LYS A 62 -10.59 -17.79 12.46
N SER A 63 -10.73 -16.69 11.73
CA SER A 63 -12.03 -16.07 11.46
C SER A 63 -12.88 -16.95 10.53
N LYS A 64 -14.21 -16.80 10.61
CA LYS A 64 -15.14 -17.35 9.60
C LYS A 64 -14.91 -16.75 8.21
N MET A 65 -14.28 -15.57 8.14
CA MET A 65 -13.92 -14.87 6.91
C MET A 65 -12.40 -14.65 6.85
N PRO A 66 -11.59 -15.69 6.63
CA PRO A 66 -10.12 -15.59 6.72
C PRO A 66 -9.50 -14.73 5.62
N ASN A 67 -10.21 -14.53 4.50
CA ASN A 67 -9.79 -13.70 3.39
C ASN A 67 -10.16 -12.21 3.53
N GLN A 68 -10.80 -11.83 4.64
CA GLN A 68 -11.12 -10.42 4.92
C GLN A 68 -9.92 -9.72 5.54
N LEU A 69 -9.50 -8.61 4.92
CA LEU A 69 -8.50 -7.72 5.48
C LEU A 69 -9.14 -6.82 6.55
N ILE A 70 -8.60 -6.83 7.77
CA ILE A 70 -9.14 -6.10 8.92
C ILE A 70 -8.19 -4.96 9.27
N GLN A 71 -8.71 -3.74 9.37
CA GLN A 71 -7.97 -2.58 9.84
C GLN A 71 -7.88 -2.56 11.37
N VAL A 72 -6.70 -2.24 11.90
CA VAL A 72 -6.51 -2.03 13.34
C VAL A 72 -6.76 -0.55 13.64
N ASN A 73 -7.80 -0.23 14.41
CA ASN A 73 -8.10 1.16 14.76
C ASN A 73 -7.46 1.60 16.08
N SER A 74 -7.21 0.67 17.01
CA SER A 74 -6.81 0.96 18.38
C SER A 74 -5.47 1.69 18.53
N LEU A 75 -4.54 1.51 17.57
CA LEU A 75 -3.25 2.20 17.56
C LEU A 75 -3.36 3.69 17.24
N TYR A 76 -4.49 4.11 16.65
CA TYR A 76 -4.69 5.45 16.12
C TYR A 76 -5.63 6.30 16.98
N ILE A 77 -6.07 5.80 18.14
CA ILE A 77 -6.96 6.57 19.02
C ILE A 77 -6.16 7.66 19.72
N ASN A 78 -6.45 8.91 19.39
CA ASN A 78 -5.88 10.06 20.07
C ASN A 78 -6.34 10.08 21.53
N PRO A 79 -5.42 10.15 22.52
CA PRO A 79 -5.77 10.05 23.92
C PRO A 79 -6.62 11.22 24.42
N LYS A 80 -6.50 12.40 23.80
CA LYS A 80 -7.26 13.61 24.16
C LYS A 80 -8.66 13.59 23.55
N THR A 81 -8.77 13.35 22.24
CA THR A 81 -10.05 13.45 21.52
C THR A 81 -10.86 12.15 21.52
N LYS A 82 -10.24 11.02 21.87
CA LYS A 82 -10.81 9.66 21.78
C LYS A 82 -11.26 9.24 20.38
N LYS A 83 -10.84 10.00 19.36
CA LYS A 83 -11.12 9.71 17.95
C LYS A 83 -9.89 9.13 17.27
N ILE A 84 -10.11 8.46 16.15
CA ILE A 84 -9.04 8.01 15.27
C ILE A 84 -8.34 9.26 14.70
N ASP A 85 -7.02 9.27 14.81
CA ASP A 85 -6.14 10.34 14.37
C ASP A 85 -4.88 9.72 13.76
N TYR A 86 -4.77 9.85 12.44
CA TYR A 86 -3.63 9.33 11.68
C TYR A 86 -2.49 10.33 11.59
N ASP A 87 -2.68 11.58 12.03
CA ASP A 87 -1.69 12.66 11.89
C ASP A 87 -1.00 12.97 13.24
N GLN A 88 -1.21 12.09 14.24
CA GLN A 88 -0.56 12.18 15.54
C GLN A 88 0.95 11.90 15.49
N ASN A 89 1.66 12.26 16.55
CA ASN A 89 3.08 11.97 16.71
C ASN A 89 3.38 10.45 16.60
N SER A 90 4.38 10.08 15.79
CA SER A 90 4.68 8.68 15.46
C SER A 90 5.29 7.88 16.61
N LYS A 91 5.87 8.50 17.64
CA LYS A 91 6.69 7.80 18.65
C LYS A 91 5.97 6.60 19.29
N LYS A 92 4.70 6.77 19.66
CA LYS A 92 3.89 5.68 20.25
C LYS A 92 3.58 4.62 19.20
N PHE A 93 3.22 5.04 18.00
CA PHE A 93 2.96 4.13 16.89
C PHE A 93 4.19 3.28 16.57
N ASP A 94 5.37 3.89 16.42
CA ASP A 94 6.63 3.21 16.11
C ASP A 94 7.00 2.18 17.20
N GLN A 95 6.79 2.53 18.47
CA GLN A 95 6.99 1.60 19.59
C GLN A 95 6.06 0.39 19.52
N GLU A 96 4.77 0.60 19.24
CA GLU A 96 3.79 -0.48 19.13
C GLU A 96 4.06 -1.37 17.89
N ILE A 97 4.40 -0.78 16.75
CA ILE A 97 4.81 -1.53 15.56
C ILE A 97 6.06 -2.36 15.84
N ALA A 98 7.06 -1.82 16.53
CA ALA A 98 8.27 -2.56 16.91
C ALA A 98 7.94 -3.76 17.83
N LYS A 99 7.03 -3.59 18.81
CA LYS A 99 6.55 -4.69 19.66
C LYS A 99 5.82 -5.77 18.86
N ILE A 100 5.06 -5.38 17.83
CA ILE A 100 4.41 -6.33 16.93
C ILE A 100 5.47 -7.08 16.13
N LYS A 101 6.36 -6.37 15.43
CA LYS A 101 7.41 -6.98 14.58
C LYS A 101 8.27 -8.00 15.34
N LYS A 102 8.64 -7.72 16.60
CA LYS A 102 9.46 -8.62 17.43
C LYS A 102 8.91 -10.04 17.62
N ARG A 103 7.59 -10.24 17.50
CA ARG A 103 6.93 -11.54 17.70
C ARG A 103 6.46 -12.19 16.39
N LEU A 104 6.65 -11.53 15.25
CA LEU A 104 6.25 -12.06 13.95
C LEU A 104 7.31 -13.03 13.41
N THR A 105 6.83 -14.11 12.81
CA THR A 105 7.64 -14.95 11.92
C THR A 105 7.66 -14.28 10.54
N PRO A 106 8.84 -14.05 9.94
CA PRO A 106 8.93 -13.50 8.59
C PRO A 106 8.20 -14.37 7.57
N VAL A 107 7.52 -13.74 6.61
CA VAL A 107 6.97 -14.44 5.46
C VAL A 107 8.07 -14.78 4.45
N VAL A 108 7.86 -15.83 3.66
CA VAL A 108 8.86 -16.26 2.67
C VAL A 108 8.49 -15.67 1.31
N PRO A 109 9.29 -14.75 0.73
CA PRO A 109 9.02 -14.22 -0.60
C PRO A 109 9.12 -15.36 -1.63
N LEU A 110 8.19 -15.36 -2.58
CA LEU A 110 8.20 -16.26 -3.72
C LEU A 110 8.36 -15.47 -5.01
N PRO A 111 8.97 -16.08 -6.03
CA PRO A 111 9.10 -15.42 -7.32
C PRO A 111 7.75 -15.51 -8.07
N LYS A 112 7.57 -14.69 -9.11
CA LYS A 112 6.25 -14.51 -9.78
C LYS A 112 5.80 -15.64 -10.70
N GLN A 113 6.63 -16.67 -10.87
CA GLN A 113 6.32 -17.80 -11.72
C GLN A 113 5.12 -18.57 -11.14
N ASN A 114 4.29 -19.12 -12.03
CA ASN A 114 3.12 -19.95 -11.68
C ASN A 114 1.98 -19.23 -10.95
N ILE A 115 2.02 -17.90 -10.81
CA ILE A 115 0.87 -17.10 -10.36
C ILE A 115 0.23 -16.40 -11.55
N GLN A 116 -1.07 -16.59 -11.69
CA GLN A 116 -1.88 -16.02 -12.76
C GLN A 116 -2.83 -14.97 -12.20
N LEU A 117 -2.77 -13.75 -12.77
CA LEU A 117 -3.81 -12.74 -12.59
C LEU A 117 -4.86 -12.95 -13.67
N LYS A 118 -6.00 -13.53 -13.29
CA LYS A 118 -7.10 -13.81 -14.21
C LYS A 118 -8.12 -12.67 -14.19
N LEU A 119 -8.22 -11.94 -15.29
CA LEU A 119 -9.28 -10.95 -15.50
C LEU A 119 -10.60 -11.67 -15.76
N LEU A 120 -11.60 -11.42 -14.92
CA LEU A 120 -12.95 -11.95 -15.07
C LEU A 120 -13.85 -10.96 -15.83
N LYS A 121 -13.67 -9.67 -15.56
CA LYS A 121 -14.41 -8.59 -16.21
C LYS A 121 -13.56 -7.33 -16.28
N THR A 122 -13.64 -6.63 -17.41
CA THR A 122 -13.06 -5.31 -17.57
C THR A 122 -14.08 -4.38 -18.19
N ARG A 123 -14.27 -3.21 -17.57
CA ARG A 123 -15.12 -2.14 -18.11
C ARG A 123 -14.26 -0.90 -18.33
N LYS A 124 -14.30 -0.36 -19.54
CA LYS A 124 -13.70 0.94 -19.86
C LYS A 124 -14.76 2.03 -19.69
N GLY A 125 -14.33 3.19 -19.24
CA GLY A 125 -15.18 4.37 -19.11
C GLY A 125 -14.33 5.58 -18.76
N THR A 126 -14.97 6.56 -18.13
CA THR A 126 -14.29 7.78 -17.66
C THR A 126 -14.63 8.07 -16.21
N ALA A 127 -13.87 8.97 -15.60
CA ALA A 127 -14.17 9.60 -14.33
C ALA A 127 -13.85 11.11 -14.40
N PRO A 128 -14.53 11.95 -13.61
CA PRO A 128 -14.18 13.36 -13.49
C PRO A 128 -12.73 13.52 -13.03
N VAL A 129 -12.00 14.49 -13.58
CA VAL A 129 -10.64 14.79 -13.09
C VAL A 129 -10.72 15.41 -11.70
N TRP A 130 -9.67 15.20 -10.90
CA TRP A 130 -9.66 15.60 -9.50
C TRP A 130 -9.78 17.12 -9.24
N HIS A 131 -9.30 17.96 -10.17
CA HIS A 131 -9.27 19.42 -10.03
C HIS A 131 -10.35 20.15 -10.84
N ASP A 132 -10.96 19.49 -11.83
CA ASP A 132 -12.03 20.05 -12.64
C ASP A 132 -13.06 18.95 -13.00
N PRO A 133 -14.27 18.99 -12.42
CA PRO A 133 -15.29 17.97 -12.65
C PRO A 133 -15.88 18.00 -14.07
N LYS A 134 -15.62 19.05 -14.86
CA LYS A 134 -16.05 19.14 -16.27
C LYS A 134 -15.14 18.36 -17.22
N GLN A 135 -13.91 18.11 -16.79
CA GLN A 135 -12.96 17.29 -17.53
C GLN A 135 -13.10 15.82 -17.11
N SER A 136 -12.66 14.90 -17.97
CA SER A 136 -12.66 13.48 -17.64
C SER A 136 -11.35 12.79 -18.01
N VAL A 137 -10.96 11.81 -17.20
CA VAL A 137 -9.85 10.89 -17.49
C VAL A 137 -10.36 9.48 -17.79
N PRO A 138 -9.64 8.70 -18.61
CA PRO A 138 -9.92 7.29 -18.81
C PRO A 138 -9.91 6.48 -17.51
N LYS A 139 -10.83 5.52 -17.39
CA LYS A 139 -11.00 4.64 -16.23
C LYS A 139 -11.22 3.19 -16.68
N TRP A 140 -10.57 2.26 -16.00
CA TRP A 140 -10.77 0.83 -16.13
C TRP A 140 -11.23 0.25 -14.80
N THR A 141 -12.37 -0.43 -14.80
CA THR A 141 -12.86 -1.19 -13.66
C THR A 141 -12.63 -2.68 -13.92
N TYR A 142 -11.86 -3.32 -13.04
CA TYR A 142 -11.53 -4.73 -13.10
C TYR A 142 -12.30 -5.52 -12.06
N GLN A 143 -12.78 -6.70 -12.46
CA GLN A 143 -13.01 -7.81 -11.56
C GLN A 143 -12.01 -8.90 -11.92
N TYR A 144 -11.26 -9.39 -10.95
CA TYR A 144 -10.18 -10.32 -11.19
C TYR A 144 -10.06 -11.35 -10.06
N ARG A 145 -9.34 -12.42 -10.33
CA ARG A 145 -8.95 -13.43 -9.35
C ARG A 145 -7.48 -13.75 -9.55
N ILE A 146 -6.78 -14.09 -8.47
CA ILE A 146 -5.41 -14.57 -8.52
C ILE A 146 -5.43 -16.07 -8.26
N GLU A 147 -4.74 -16.83 -9.12
CA GLU A 147 -4.69 -18.28 -9.08
C GLU A 147 -3.22 -18.74 -9.09
N SER A 148 -2.91 -19.80 -8.34
CA SER A 148 -1.58 -20.42 -8.31
C SER A 148 -1.75 -21.91 -8.00
N GLY A 149 -1.74 -22.77 -9.01
CA GLY A 149 -2.10 -24.18 -8.83
C GLY A 149 -3.50 -24.33 -8.23
N HIS A 150 -3.59 -24.95 -7.06
CA HIS A 150 -4.85 -25.12 -6.33
C HIS A 150 -5.26 -23.90 -5.50
N TYR A 151 -4.36 -22.96 -5.24
CA TYR A 151 -4.67 -21.76 -4.45
C TYR A 151 -5.42 -20.73 -5.30
N LYS A 152 -6.49 -20.15 -4.74
CA LYS A 152 -7.29 -19.10 -5.37
C LYS A 152 -7.63 -18.00 -4.38
N SER A 153 -7.64 -16.76 -4.86
CA SER A 153 -8.19 -15.64 -4.11
C SER A 153 -9.72 -15.58 -4.25
N PRO A 154 -10.43 -14.88 -3.34
CA PRO A 154 -11.75 -14.35 -3.66
C PRO A 154 -11.71 -13.46 -4.91
N ILE A 155 -12.88 -13.15 -5.47
CA ILE A 155 -12.99 -12.15 -6.53
C ILE A 155 -12.62 -10.79 -5.95
N GLN A 156 -11.63 -10.15 -6.56
CA GLN A 156 -11.15 -8.82 -6.22
C GLN A 156 -11.70 -7.78 -7.20
N GLN A 157 -11.69 -6.52 -6.78
CA GLN A 157 -12.06 -5.38 -7.61
C GLN A 157 -10.95 -4.34 -7.58
N ALA A 158 -10.73 -3.67 -8.71
CA ALA A 158 -9.79 -2.55 -8.80
C ALA A 158 -10.33 -1.50 -9.79
N ILE A 159 -10.07 -0.23 -9.51
CA ILE A 159 -10.29 0.88 -10.42
C ILE A 159 -8.92 1.44 -10.76
N SER A 160 -8.51 1.34 -12.03
CA SER A 160 -7.27 1.96 -12.51
C SER A 160 -7.56 3.07 -13.50
N TYR A 161 -6.70 4.07 -13.51
CA TYR A 161 -6.69 5.17 -14.49
C TYR A 161 -5.71 4.90 -15.65
N LYS A 162 -5.22 3.66 -15.75
CA LYS A 162 -4.44 3.12 -16.88
C LYS A 162 -4.69 1.61 -17.03
N PRO A 163 -4.48 0.98 -18.21
CA PRO A 163 -4.53 -0.47 -18.32
C PRO A 163 -3.27 -1.15 -17.76
N ASP A 164 -3.07 -1.12 -16.44
CA ASP A 164 -1.78 -1.47 -15.80
C ASP A 164 -1.87 -2.41 -14.58
N LEU A 165 -3.00 -3.12 -14.40
CA LEU A 165 -3.19 -4.06 -13.30
C LEU A 165 -2.20 -5.24 -13.38
N ARG A 166 -1.30 -5.37 -12.39
CA ARG A 166 -0.22 -6.37 -12.40
C ARG A 166 0.13 -6.92 -11.02
N LEU A 167 0.67 -8.14 -10.99
CA LEU A 167 1.23 -8.74 -9.78
C LEU A 167 2.48 -7.98 -9.31
N ASN A 168 2.60 -7.74 -8.00
CA ASN A 168 3.68 -6.98 -7.40
C ASN A 168 4.60 -7.83 -6.52
N GLN A 169 4.11 -8.36 -5.41
CA GLN A 169 4.87 -9.23 -4.51
C GLN A 169 4.06 -10.48 -4.16
N ILE A 170 4.75 -11.57 -3.83
CA ILE A 170 4.14 -12.85 -3.49
C ILE A 170 4.88 -13.41 -2.30
N TYR A 171 4.13 -13.93 -1.34
CA TYR A 171 4.66 -14.49 -0.11
C TYR A 171 3.97 -15.79 0.25
N LYS A 172 4.75 -16.80 0.61
CA LYS A 172 4.26 -17.98 1.33
C LYS A 172 4.15 -17.65 2.81
N ILE A 173 3.03 -18.03 3.42
CA ILE A 173 2.79 -17.79 4.83
C ILE A 173 3.31 -18.99 5.65
N PRO A 174 4.21 -18.79 6.62
CA PRO A 174 4.76 -19.89 7.41
C PRO A 174 3.67 -20.66 8.16
N LYS A 175 3.80 -21.99 8.21
CA LYS A 175 2.89 -22.89 8.95
C LYS A 175 1.42 -22.79 8.51
N GLN A 176 1.17 -22.22 7.33
CA GLN A 176 -0.16 -22.01 6.79
C GLN A 176 -0.15 -22.40 5.32
N ASP A 177 -1.18 -23.10 4.89
CA ASP A 177 -1.35 -23.48 3.50
C ASP A 177 -2.02 -22.35 2.71
N LYS A 178 -1.34 -21.19 2.67
CA LYS A 178 -1.84 -19.94 2.09
C LYS A 178 -0.71 -19.14 1.46
N LEU A 179 -1.07 -18.38 0.43
CA LEU A 179 -0.20 -17.39 -0.20
C LEU A 179 -0.80 -15.99 -0.04
N LEU A 180 0.05 -14.99 0.17
CA LEU A 180 -0.33 -13.59 0.04
C LEU A 180 0.25 -13.05 -1.27
N VAL A 181 -0.58 -12.40 -2.07
CA VAL A 181 -0.17 -11.73 -3.30
C VAL A 181 -0.59 -10.28 -3.24
N THR A 182 0.29 -9.35 -3.60
CA THR A 182 -0.06 -7.94 -3.77
C THR A 182 -0.21 -7.61 -5.25
N VAL A 183 -1.21 -6.80 -5.57
CA VAL A 183 -1.51 -6.33 -6.93
C VAL A 183 -1.34 -4.83 -6.98
N LYS A 184 -0.67 -4.33 -8.02
CA LYS A 184 -0.34 -2.92 -8.21
C LYS A 184 -1.01 -2.38 -9.46
N TYR A 185 -1.54 -1.16 -9.36
CA TYR A 185 -2.20 -0.45 -10.46
C TYR A 185 -2.27 1.05 -10.17
N LEU A 186 -2.50 1.88 -11.19
CA LEU A 186 -2.69 3.32 -11.08
C LEU A 186 -4.07 3.67 -10.49
N GLY A 187 -4.25 3.50 -9.18
CA GLY A 187 -5.54 3.65 -8.51
C GLY A 187 -5.91 5.07 -8.04
N ILE A 188 -5.01 6.04 -8.14
CA ILE A 188 -5.27 7.45 -7.76
C ILE A 188 -5.01 8.33 -8.99
N GLN A 189 -5.96 9.22 -9.29
CA GLN A 189 -5.93 10.11 -10.47
C GLN A 189 -5.43 11.53 -10.18
N PHE A 190 -4.69 11.74 -9.09
CA PHE A 190 -4.15 13.06 -8.73
C PHE A 190 -2.87 13.33 -9.50
N GLU A 191 -2.68 14.58 -9.95
CA GLU A 191 -1.51 15.02 -10.72
C GLU A 191 -1.22 14.12 -11.94
N THR A 192 -0.11 13.37 -11.94
CA THR A 192 0.28 12.41 -12.99
C THR A 192 -0.25 10.99 -12.75
N GLY A 193 -0.97 10.80 -11.64
CA GLY A 193 -1.50 9.54 -11.18
C GLY A 193 -0.53 8.80 -10.27
N TYR A 194 -1.08 8.08 -9.28
CA TYR A 194 -0.31 7.33 -8.30
C TYR A 194 -0.73 5.88 -8.23
N HIS A 195 0.28 5.01 -8.08
CA HIS A 195 0.03 3.59 -7.92
C HIS A 195 -0.40 3.28 -6.49
N ILE A 196 -1.31 2.31 -6.37
CA ILE A 196 -1.68 1.69 -5.11
C ILE A 196 -1.44 0.19 -5.18
N GLU A 197 -1.30 -0.42 -4.00
CA GLU A 197 -1.14 -1.86 -3.85
C GLU A 197 -2.25 -2.43 -2.97
N ASP A 198 -2.90 -3.49 -3.45
CA ASP A 198 -3.92 -4.22 -2.70
C ASP A 198 -3.49 -5.67 -2.44
N PRO A 199 -3.74 -6.20 -1.23
CA PRO A 199 -3.41 -7.57 -0.90
C PRO A 199 -4.56 -8.53 -1.25
N ALA A 200 -4.21 -9.70 -1.74
CA ALA A 200 -5.12 -10.81 -1.94
C ALA A 200 -4.54 -12.06 -1.27
N LEU A 201 -5.30 -12.62 -0.34
CA LEU A 201 -5.00 -13.90 0.28
C LEU A 201 -5.53 -15.02 -0.63
N LEU A 202 -4.67 -15.98 -0.97
CA LEU A 202 -5.04 -17.18 -1.71
C LEU A 202 -5.03 -18.37 -0.75
N SER A 203 -6.06 -19.19 -0.84
CA SER A 203 -6.18 -20.46 -0.15
C SER A 203 -6.66 -21.54 -1.11
N HIS A 204 -6.55 -22.80 -0.69
CA HIS A 204 -7.35 -23.88 -1.28
C HIS A 204 -8.85 -23.59 -1.14
#